data_AF-A0A0G1MU52-F1
#
_entry.id   AF-A0A0G1MU52-F1
#
_cell.length_a   1.000
_cell.length_b   1.000
_cell.length_c   1.000
_cell.angle_alpha   90.00
_cell.angle_beta   90.00
_cell.angle_gamma   90.00
#
_symmetry.space_group_name_H-M   'P 1'
#
loop_
_entity.id
_entity.type
_entity.pdbx_description
1 polymer ?
#
loop_
_entity_poly.entity_id
_entity_poly.type
_entity_poly.pdbx_seq_one_letter_code
_entity_poly.pdbx_strand_id
1 'polypeptide(L)' 'MKENLKPMAKIIALGLTESLHKRITYLEGAPIIKLSELVKEHGKTASSLANAARRQTIPAFREKGVWKISQKWK' A
#
# COMPACT_ATOMS: atom_id res chain seq x y z
N MET A 1 -9.50 -5.60 34.46
CA MET A 1 -9.80 -4.87 33.21
C MET A 1 -8.90 -5.45 32.13
N LYS A 2 -9.41 -6.08 31.05
CA LYS A 2 -8.55 -6.54 29.94
C LYS A 2 -8.31 -5.35 29.01
N GLU A 3 -7.05 -4.93 28.89
CA GLU A 3 -6.61 -3.92 27.93
C GLU A 3 -7.00 -4.32 26.49
N ASN A 4 -7.66 -3.43 25.75
CA ASN A 4 -8.04 -3.69 24.36
C ASN A 4 -6.87 -3.36 23.42
N LEU A 5 -6.00 -4.34 23.18
CA LEU A 5 -4.83 -4.19 22.31
C LEU A 5 -5.16 -4.19 20.80
N LYS A 6 -6.43 -4.42 20.41
CA LYS A 6 -6.83 -4.55 19.00
C LYS A 6 -6.44 -3.34 18.14
N PRO A 7 -6.58 -2.08 18.58
CA PRO A 7 -6.21 -0.92 17.76
C PRO A 7 -4.71 -0.88 17.45
N MET A 8 -3.87 -1.11 18.46
CA MET A 8 -2.41 -1.12 18.30
C MET A 8 -1.96 -2.29 17.41
N ALA A 9 -2.48 -3.50 17.67
CA ALA A 9 -2.18 -4.68 16.86
C ALA A 9 -2.52 -4.46 15.38
N LYS A 10 -3.64 -3.78 15.09
CA LYS A 10 -4.02 -3.43 13.72
C LYS A 10 -3.04 -2.47 13.06
N ILE A 11 -2.55 -1.46 13.78
CA ILE A 11 -1.55 -0.51 13.25
C ILE A 11 -0.25 -1.25 12.90
N ILE A 12 0.22 -2.11 13.80
CA ILE A 12 1.43 -2.91 13.60
C ILE A 12 1.26 -3.84 12.40
N ALA A 13 0.13 -4.56 12.31
CA ALA A 13 -0.16 -5.45 11.19
C ALA A 13 -0.17 -4.71 9.85
N LEU A 14 -0.82 -3.55 9.77
CA LEU A 14 -0.84 -2.72 8.55
C LEU A 14 0.56 -2.25 8.15
N GLY A 15 1.38 -1.81 9.13
CA GLY A 15 2.76 -1.39 8.87
C GLY A 15 3.66 -2.54 8.42
N LEU A 16 3.47 -3.73 8.97
CA LEU A 16 4.18 -4.94 8.55
C LEU A 16 3.80 -5.31 7.11
N THR A 17 2.51 -5.37 6.79
CA THR A 17 2.03 -5.66 5.44
C THR A 17 2.57 -4.65 4.42
N GLU A 18 2.56 -3.35 4.75
CA GLU A 18 3.13 -2.29 3.92
C GLU A 18 4.63 -2.53 3.66
N SER A 19 5.38 -2.91 4.71
CA SER A 19 6.80 -3.21 4.62
C SER A 19 7.11 -4.44 3.77
N LEU A 20 6.23 -5.45 3.79
CA LEU A 20 6.34 -6.65 2.96
C LEU A 20 6.02 -6.35 1.49
N HIS A 21 4.95 -5.61 1.21
CA HIS A 21 4.62 -5.16 -0.15
C HIS A 21 5.78 -4.42 -0.80
N LYS A 22 6.44 -3.54 -0.03
CA LYS A 22 7.67 -2.87 -0.48
C LYS A 22 8.75 -3.88 -0.85
N ARG A 23 9.16 -4.75 0.09
CA ARG A 23 10.26 -5.71 -0.15
C ARG A 23 9.99 -6.62 -1.34
N ILE A 24 8.78 -7.17 -1.45
CA ILE A 24 8.40 -8.05 -2.56
C ILE A 24 8.51 -7.30 -3.88
N THR A 25 7.97 -6.07 -3.97
CA THR A 25 8.05 -5.26 -5.19
C THR A 25 9.50 -5.01 -5.62
N TYR A 26 10.39 -4.72 -4.67
CA TYR A 26 11.82 -4.54 -4.94
C TYR A 26 12.51 -5.83 -5.38
N LEU A 27 12.15 -6.98 -4.78
CA LEU A 27 12.70 -8.30 -5.14
C LEU A 27 12.27 -8.75 -6.54
N GLU A 28 11.04 -8.43 -6.94
CA GLU A 28 10.53 -8.72 -8.28
C GLU A 28 11.18 -7.86 -9.37
N GLY A 29 11.90 -6.80 -8.99
CA GLY A 29 12.52 -5.86 -9.92
C GLY A 29 11.52 -5.12 -10.81
N ALA A 30 10.25 -5.06 -10.41
CA ALA A 30 9.21 -4.40 -11.19
C ALA A 30 9.35 -2.86 -11.09
N PRO A 31 9.04 -2.11 -12.17
CA PRO A 31 9.01 -0.64 -12.10
C PRO A 31 8.05 -0.16 -11.01
N ILE A 32 8.49 0.80 -10.21
CA ILE A 32 7.70 1.38 -9.12
C ILE A 32 7.23 2.76 -9.54
N ILE A 33 5.91 2.95 -9.59
CA ILE A 33 5.28 4.22 -9.98
C ILE A 33 4.51 4.83 -8.82
N LYS A 34 4.16 6.12 -8.92
CA LYS A 34 3.29 6.76 -7.91
C LYS A 34 1.86 6.28 -8.08
N LEU A 35 1.14 6.12 -6.96
CA LEU A 35 -0.27 5.73 -7.00
C LEU A 35 -1.14 6.73 -7.80
N SER A 36 -0.76 8.02 -7.80
CA SER A 36 -1.41 9.06 -8.61
C SER A 36 -1.20 8.91 -10.12
N GLU A 37 -0.14 8.23 -10.55
CA GLU A 37 0.14 7.95 -11.96
C GLU A 37 -0.70 6.75 -12.43
N LEU A 38 -0.81 5.70 -11.61
CA LEU A 38 -1.65 4.53 -11.86
C LEU A 38 -3.14 4.88 -12.06
N VAL A 39 -3.66 5.87 -11.32
CA VAL A 39 -5.03 6.39 -11.50
C VAL A 39 -5.30 6.79 -12.95
N LYS A 40 -4.32 7.39 -13.62
CA LYS A 40 -4.43 7.87 -15.00
C LYS A 40 -4.45 6.70 -15.99
N GLU A 41 -3.74 5.62 -15.69
CA GLU A 41 -3.60 4.46 -16.57
C GLU A 41 -4.77 3.46 -16.47
N HIS A 42 -5.47 3.39 -15.33
CA HIS A 42 -6.45 2.31 -15.06
C HIS A 42 -7.89 2.79 -14.85
N GLY A 43 -8.16 4.09 -14.95
CA GLY A 43 -9.52 4.64 -14.83
C GLY A 43 -10.18 4.46 -13.44
N LYS A 44 -9.43 4.00 -12.43
CA LYS A 44 -9.91 3.89 -11.04
C LYS A 44 -9.86 5.28 -10.39
N THR A 45 -10.84 5.60 -9.54
CA THR A 45 -10.83 6.90 -8.84
C THR A 45 -9.67 6.99 -7.84
N ALA A 46 -9.07 8.18 -7.72
CA ALA A 46 -7.96 8.42 -6.79
C ALA A 46 -8.32 8.07 -5.33
N SER A 47 -9.56 8.35 -4.92
CA SER A 47 -10.06 8.01 -3.58
C SER A 47 -10.15 6.50 -3.36
N SER A 48 -10.62 5.73 -4.35
CA SER A 48 -10.71 4.27 -4.23
C SER A 48 -9.32 3.65 -4.04
N LEU A 49 -8.34 4.07 -4.85
CA LEU A 49 -6.97 3.58 -4.74
C LEU A 49 -6.29 4.00 -3.45
N ALA A 50 -6.46 5.25 -3.00
CA ALA A 50 -5.91 5.72 -1.73
C ALA A 50 -6.50 4.94 -0.54
N ASN A 51 -7.79 4.65 -0.57
CA ASN A 51 -8.45 3.84 0.45
C ASN A 51 -7.98 2.39 0.44
N ALA A 52 -7.77 1.81 -0.74
CA ALA A 52 -7.23 0.46 -0.90
C ALA A 52 -5.79 0.37 -0.37
N ALA A 53 -4.94 1.35 -0.68
CA ALA A 53 -3.58 1.44 -0.17
C ALA A 53 -3.55 1.58 1.36
N ARG A 54 -4.40 2.43 1.93
CA ARG A 54 -4.51 2.61 3.39
C ARG A 54 -4.99 1.35 4.11
N ARG A 55 -5.89 0.58 3.49
CA ARG A 55 -6.37 -0.71 4.01
C ARG A 55 -5.44 -1.87 3.69
N GLN A 56 -4.35 -1.64 2.95
CA GLN A 56 -3.40 -2.66 2.50
C GLN A 56 -4.08 -3.81 1.73
N THR A 57 -5.15 -3.51 0.97
CA THR A 57 -5.83 -4.49 0.10
C THR A 57 -5.22 -4.58 -1.30
N ILE A 58 -4.22 -3.74 -1.57
CA ILE A 58 -3.41 -3.71 -2.79
C ILE A 58 -1.93 -3.60 -2.35
N PRO A 59 -0.96 -4.05 -3.17
CA PRO A 59 0.46 -4.05 -2.83
C PRO A 59 1.10 -2.66 -2.92
N ALA A 60 0.47 -1.67 -2.28
CA ALA A 60 0.92 -0.29 -2.23
C ALA A 60 1.63 0.02 -0.91
N PHE A 61 2.68 0.84 -1.01
CA PHE A 61 3.52 1.22 0.12
C PHE A 61 3.97 2.67 0.02
N ARG A 62 4.32 3.28 1.15
CA ARG A 62 4.82 4.66 1.18
C ARG A 62 6.34 4.71 1.11
N GLU A 63 6.83 5.68 0.34
CA GLU A 63 8.22 6.10 0.37
C GLU A 63 8.28 7.62 0.53
N LYS A 64 8.94 8.07 1.60
CA LYS A 64 9.03 9.50 1.95
C LYS A 64 7.65 10.19 1.94
N GLY A 65 6.62 9.50 2.45
CA GLY A 65 5.25 9.99 2.51
C GLY A 65 4.42 9.82 1.22
N VAL A 66 5.01 9.36 0.12
CA VAL A 66 4.31 9.20 -1.17
C VAL A 66 3.89 7.75 -1.38
N TRP A 67 2.62 7.51 -1.69
CA TRP A 67 2.11 6.18 -2.07
C TRP A 67 2.66 5.74 -3.42
N LYS A 68 3.20 4.52 -3.44
CA LYS A 68 3.77 3.86 -4.60
C LYS A 68 3.22 2.44 -4.74
N ILE A 69 3.31 1.90 -5.95
CA ILE A 69 2.90 0.55 -6.29
C ILE A 69 3.73 0.05 -7.48
N SER A 70 3.82 -1.27 -7.63
CA SER A 70 4.36 -1.89 -8.84
C SER A 70 3.50 -1.49 -10.06
N GLN A 71 4.13 -1.09 -11.16
CA GLN A 71 3.46 -0.84 -12.44
C GLN A 71 2.82 -2.11 -13.02
N LYS A 72 3.27 -3.30 -12.60
CA LYS A 72 2.69 -4.58 -13.04
C LYS A 72 1.33 -4.90 -12.39
N TRP A 73 0.88 -4.10 -11.42
CA TRP A 73 -0.37 -4.34 -10.70
C TRP A 73 -1.59 -4.11 -11.60
N LYS A 74 -2.56 -5.04 -11.58
CA LYS A 74 -3.79 -5.03 -12.40
C LYS A 74 -5.01 -4.56 -11.59
#